data_AF-A0A2D4M1A4-F1
#
_entry.id   AF-A0A2D4M1A4-F1
#
_cell.length_a   1.000
_cell.length_b   1.000
_cell.length_c   1.000
_cell.angle_alpha   90.00
_cell.angle_beta   90.00
_cell.angle_gamma   90.00
#
_symmetry.space_group_name_H-M   'P 1'
#
loop_
_entity.id
_entity.type
_entity.pdbx_description
1 polymer ?
#
loop_
_entity_poly.entity_id
_entity_poly.type
_entity_poly.pdbx_seq_one_letter_code
_entity_poly.pdbx_strand_id
1 'polypeptide(L)'
;MAQVLFSRNLRLNVALTFWKKKSISELVAYLVRIQDLGVVVDCLPVLTRSLQEEKPYISVGCCVDLLPLVQLILKSKFEEYVIVGLNWLQAVIKRWWSELSVHKDKIEDGNIQILKEQLSILWKQENHLTLVPGYTGNIAKEVESYLLQLH
;
A
#
# COMPACT_ATOMS: atom_id res chain seq x y z
N MET A 1 -25.08 -5.77 13.32
CA MET A 1 -23.69 -6.27 13.37
C MET A 1 -23.48 -7.55 12.54
N ALA A 2 -24.28 -8.61 12.73
CA ALA A 2 -24.09 -9.91 12.06
C ALA A 2 -24.02 -9.83 10.52
N GLN A 3 -24.89 -9.04 9.88
CA GLN A 3 -24.89 -8.89 8.41
C GLN A 3 -23.59 -8.24 7.87
N VAL A 4 -23.05 -7.25 8.58
CA VAL A 4 -21.80 -6.57 8.21
C VAL A 4 -20.62 -7.53 8.31
N LEU A 5 -20.53 -8.27 9.42
CA LEU A 5 -19.48 -9.28 9.63
C LEU A 5 -19.59 -10.43 8.62
N PHE A 6 -20.81 -10.89 8.33
CA PHE A 6 -21.04 -11.95 7.36
C PHE A 6 -20.61 -11.52 5.94
N SER A 7 -21.00 -10.31 5.52
CA SER A 7 -20.61 -9.78 4.20
C SER A 7 -19.09 -9.60 4.09
N ARG A 8 -18.45 -9.04 5.12
CA ARG A 8 -16.98 -8.89 5.18
C ARG A 8 -16.28 -10.25 5.15
N ASN A 9 -16.76 -11.23 5.93
CA ASN A 9 -16.23 -12.59 5.93
C ASN A 9 -16.36 -13.27 4.56
N LEU A 10 -17.47 -13.09 3.85
CA LEU A 10 -17.63 -13.62 2.49
C LEU A 10 -16.57 -13.06 1.54
N ARG A 11 -16.36 -11.73 1.57
CA ARG A 11 -15.35 -11.05 0.75
C ARG A 11 -13.92 -11.49 1.11
N LEU A 12 -13.63 -11.65 2.39
CA LEU A 12 -12.34 -12.15 2.87
C LEU A 12 -12.08 -13.60 2.45
N ASN A 13 -13.10 -14.46 2.44
CA ASN A 13 -12.95 -15.83 1.94
C ASN A 13 -12.60 -15.85 0.44
N VAL A 14 -13.18 -14.95 -0.35
CA VAL A 14 -12.81 -14.79 -1.77
C VAL A 14 -11.36 -14.30 -1.88
N ALA A 15 -10.97 -13.25 -1.15
CA ALA A 15 -9.59 -12.77 -1.10
C ALA A 15 -8.59 -13.88 -0.73
N LEU A 16 -8.93 -14.69 0.27
CA LEU A 16 -8.11 -15.81 0.73
C LEU A 16 -7.89 -16.87 -0.37
N THR A 17 -8.84 -17.06 -1.28
CA THR A 17 -8.67 -18.00 -2.39
C THR A 17 -7.55 -17.58 -3.34
N PHE A 18 -7.49 -16.29 -3.70
CA PHE A 18 -6.41 -15.74 -4.51
C PHE A 18 -5.07 -15.78 -3.78
N TRP A 19 -5.09 -15.46 -2.48
CA TRP A 19 -3.91 -15.54 -1.62
C TRP A 19 -3.30 -16.95 -1.59
N LYS A 20 -4.12 -17.99 -1.36
CA LYS A 20 -3.65 -19.39 -1.33
C LYS A 20 -3.08 -19.86 -2.67
N LYS A 21 -3.59 -19.34 -3.78
CA LYS A 21 -3.07 -19.60 -5.13
C LYS A 21 -1.80 -18.80 -5.45
N LYS A 22 -1.31 -17.94 -4.53
CA LYS A 22 -0.20 -16.99 -4.74
C LYS A 22 -0.44 -16.05 -5.92
N SER A 23 -1.71 -15.77 -6.23
CA SER A 23 -2.12 -14.92 -7.34
C SER A 23 -2.40 -13.51 -6.84
N ILE A 24 -1.33 -12.74 -6.61
CA ILE A 24 -1.44 -11.40 -6.00
C ILE A 24 -2.11 -10.42 -6.95
N SER A 25 -1.81 -10.49 -8.25
CA SER A 25 -2.45 -9.61 -9.23
C SER A 25 -3.97 -9.79 -9.25
N GLU A 26 -4.48 -11.02 -9.17
CA GLU A 26 -5.92 -11.28 -9.07
C GLU A 26 -6.50 -10.84 -7.73
N LEU A 27 -5.76 -11.01 -6.63
CA LEU A 27 -6.15 -10.49 -5.32
C LEU A 27 -6.29 -8.96 -5.35
N VAL A 28 -5.30 -8.25 -5.90
CA VAL A 28 -5.32 -6.79 -6.01
C VAL A 28 -6.45 -6.34 -6.92
N ALA A 29 -6.62 -6.97 -8.10
CA ALA A 29 -7.74 -6.67 -9.00
C ALA A 29 -9.10 -6.89 -8.31
N TYR A 30 -9.22 -7.94 -7.50
CA TYR A 30 -10.42 -8.17 -6.69
C TYR A 30 -10.66 -7.05 -5.68
N LEU A 31 -9.64 -6.66 -4.90
CA LEU A 31 -9.72 -5.59 -3.91
C LEU A 31 -10.09 -4.24 -4.54
N VAL A 32 -9.45 -3.89 -5.66
CA VAL A 32 -9.73 -2.69 -6.46
C VAL A 32 -11.16 -2.70 -6.99
N ARG A 33 -11.68 -3.87 -7.39
CA ARG A 33 -13.05 -3.99 -7.91
C ARG A 33 -14.11 -3.83 -6.82
N ILE A 34 -13.89 -4.38 -5.63
CA ILE A 34 -14.91 -4.31 -4.56
C ILE A 34 -14.90 -2.98 -3.81
N GLN A 35 -13.76 -2.28 -3.78
CA GLN A 35 -13.55 -1.00 -3.08
C GLN A 35 -14.03 -0.96 -1.62
N ASP A 36 -14.10 -2.13 -0.98
CA ASP A 36 -14.44 -2.25 0.44
C ASP A 36 -13.19 -2.00 1.28
N LEU A 37 -13.01 -0.77 1.76
CA LEU A 37 -11.84 -0.38 2.55
C LEU A 37 -11.65 -1.25 3.80
N GLY A 38 -12.71 -1.81 4.38
CA GLY A 38 -12.59 -2.73 5.52
C GLY A 38 -11.87 -4.02 5.11
N VAL A 39 -12.25 -4.60 3.98
CA VAL A 39 -11.58 -5.79 3.44
C VAL A 39 -10.15 -5.46 3.01
N VAL A 40 -9.91 -4.29 2.41
CA VAL A 40 -8.56 -3.85 2.04
C VAL A 40 -7.67 -3.75 3.28
N VAL A 41 -8.15 -3.09 4.35
CA VAL A 41 -7.41 -2.95 5.61
C VAL A 41 -7.14 -4.29 6.29
N ASP A 42 -8.02 -5.29 6.15
CA ASP A 42 -7.74 -6.65 6.64
C ASP A 42 -6.65 -7.35 5.83
N CYS A 43 -6.62 -7.14 4.51
CA CYS A 43 -5.66 -7.80 3.62
C CYS A 43 -4.29 -7.11 3.59
N LEU A 44 -4.24 -5.79 3.78
CA LEU A 44 -3.02 -4.99 3.64
C LEU A 44 -1.88 -5.43 4.56
N PRO A 45 -2.10 -5.81 5.83
CA PRO A 45 -1.05 -6.33 6.70
C PRO A 45 -0.39 -7.61 6.16
N VAL A 46 -1.17 -8.49 5.51
CA VAL A 46 -0.66 -9.73 4.90
C VAL A 46 0.22 -9.42 3.69
N LEU A 47 -0.21 -8.45 2.87
CA LEU A 47 0.57 -7.95 1.73
C LEU A 47 1.84 -7.22 2.18
N THR A 48 1.73 -6.38 3.22
CA THR A 48 2.86 -5.65 3.84
C THR A 48 3.93 -6.62 4.31
N ARG A 49 3.53 -7.65 5.06
CA ARG A 49 4.46 -8.68 5.53
C ARG A 49 5.15 -9.41 4.38
N SER A 50 4.44 -9.63 3.28
CA SER A 50 5.00 -10.35 2.13
C SER A 50 5.93 -9.49 1.28
N LEU A 51 5.75 -8.17 1.27
CA LEU A 51 6.71 -7.20 0.75
C LEU A 51 7.99 -7.20 1.61
N GLN A 52 7.84 -7.17 2.92
CA GLN A 52 8.97 -7.19 3.87
C GLN A 52 9.76 -8.51 3.83
N GLU A 53 9.08 -9.64 3.65
CA GLU A 53 9.68 -10.96 3.46
C GLU A 53 10.20 -11.18 2.02
N GLU A 54 10.22 -10.13 1.19
CA GLU A 54 10.80 -10.14 -0.16
C GLU A 54 10.25 -11.22 -1.10
N LYS A 55 8.99 -11.60 -0.93
CA LYS A 55 8.41 -12.71 -1.69
C LYS A 55 8.31 -12.36 -3.18
N PRO A 56 8.70 -13.27 -4.09
CA PRO A 56 8.87 -12.96 -5.51
C PRO A 56 7.57 -12.73 -6.29
N TYR A 57 6.42 -13.01 -5.69
CA TYR A 57 5.12 -12.97 -6.36
C TYR A 57 4.39 -11.62 -6.24
N ILE A 58 4.98 -10.62 -5.57
CA ILE A 58 4.44 -9.25 -5.53
C ILE A 58 5.23 -8.40 -6.52
N SER A 59 4.56 -7.94 -7.58
CA SER A 59 5.17 -7.05 -8.56
C SER A 59 4.98 -5.57 -8.19
N VAL A 60 5.79 -4.70 -8.79
CA VAL A 60 5.63 -3.23 -8.72
C VAL A 60 4.24 -2.82 -9.24
N GLY A 61 3.78 -3.43 -10.34
CA GLY A 61 2.45 -3.19 -10.90
C GLY A 61 1.31 -3.42 -9.89
N CYS A 62 1.40 -4.48 -9.06
CA CYS A 62 0.43 -4.69 -7.98
C CYS A 62 0.41 -3.53 -6.96
N CYS A 63 1.57 -2.90 -6.72
CA CYS A 63 1.67 -1.77 -5.80
C CYS A 63 1.05 -0.51 -6.43
N VAL A 64 1.30 -0.28 -7.72
CA VAL A 64 0.68 0.81 -8.50
C VAL A 64 -0.85 0.70 -8.48
N ASP A 65 -1.38 -0.50 -8.75
CA ASP A 65 -2.83 -0.74 -8.77
C ASP A 65 -3.49 -0.55 -7.40
N LEU A 66 -2.77 -0.86 -6.31
CA LEU A 66 -3.29 -0.79 -4.95
C LEU A 66 -3.19 0.62 -4.33
N LEU A 67 -2.25 1.44 -4.82
CA LEU A 67 -1.96 2.75 -4.24
C LEU A 67 -3.18 3.68 -4.13
N PRO A 68 -4.11 3.76 -5.10
CA PRO A 68 -5.31 4.59 -4.97
C PRO A 68 -6.21 4.18 -3.79
N LEU A 69 -6.31 2.88 -3.48
CA LEU A 69 -7.04 2.41 -2.31
C LEU A 69 -6.31 2.78 -1.01
N VAL A 70 -4.98 2.71 -1.00
CA VAL A 70 -4.17 3.12 0.16
C VAL A 70 -4.30 4.61 0.41
N GLN A 71 -4.38 5.43 -0.64
CA GLN A 71 -4.67 6.86 -0.52
C GLN A 71 -6.01 7.12 0.18
N LEU A 72 -7.06 6.34 -0.14
CA LEU A 72 -8.34 6.44 0.56
C LEU A 72 -8.24 6.01 2.03
N ILE A 73 -7.41 5.01 2.33
CA ILE A 73 -7.14 4.54 3.69
C ILE A 73 -6.45 5.61 4.54
N LEU A 74 -5.49 6.36 3.97
CA LEU A 74 -4.77 7.43 4.67
C LEU A 74 -5.67 8.62 5.01
N LYS A 75 -6.71 8.87 4.21
CA LYS A 75 -7.75 9.89 4.46
C LYS A 75 -8.81 9.44 5.47
N SER A 76 -8.69 8.22 6.00
CA SER A 76 -9.65 7.67 6.96
C SER A 76 -9.62 8.43 8.28
N LYS A 77 -10.80 8.61 8.88
CA LYS A 77 -10.93 9.11 10.26
C LYS A 77 -10.47 8.11 11.33
N PHE A 78 -10.22 6.85 10.94
CA PHE A 78 -9.81 5.78 11.85
C PHE A 78 -8.29 5.66 11.85
N GLU A 79 -7.65 5.92 12.98
CA GLU A 79 -6.18 5.88 13.10
C GLU A 79 -5.60 4.51 12.71
N GLU A 80 -6.24 3.40 13.12
CA GLU A 80 -5.79 2.05 12.75
C GLU A 80 -5.71 1.85 11.23
N TYR A 81 -6.63 2.47 10.48
CA TYR A 81 -6.62 2.40 9.02
C TYR A 81 -5.41 3.15 8.48
N VAL A 82 -5.19 4.38 8.97
CA VAL A 82 -4.04 5.20 8.57
C VAL A 82 -2.72 4.48 8.87
N ILE A 83 -2.59 3.88 10.06
CA ILE A 83 -1.41 3.08 10.44
C ILE A 83 -1.19 1.94 9.46
N VAL A 84 -2.23 1.18 9.11
CA VAL A 84 -2.13 0.08 8.14
C VAL A 84 -1.66 0.58 6.76
N GLY A 85 -2.21 1.71 6.30
CA GLY A 85 -1.79 2.35 5.05
C GLY A 85 -0.33 2.82 5.07
N LEU A 86 0.10 3.48 6.13
CA LEU A 86 1.48 3.99 6.31
C LEU A 86 2.50 2.85 6.38
N ASN A 87 2.21 1.78 7.13
CA ASN A 87 3.09 0.60 7.18
C ASN A 87 3.25 -0.05 5.80
N TRP A 88 2.17 -0.14 5.03
CA TRP A 88 2.23 -0.68 3.67
C TRP A 88 3.05 0.22 2.75
N LEU A 89 2.83 1.54 2.77
CA LEU A 89 3.61 2.51 1.99
C LEU A 89 5.10 2.39 2.31
N GLN A 90 5.45 2.34 3.59
CA GLN A 90 6.82 2.17 4.02
C GLN A 90 7.42 0.87 3.47
N ALA A 91 6.69 -0.25 3.53
CA ALA A 91 7.14 -1.52 3.01
C ALA A 91 7.36 -1.49 1.49
N VAL A 92 6.48 -0.83 0.73
CA VAL A 92 6.64 -0.65 -0.72
C VAL A 92 7.89 0.16 -1.05
N ILE A 93 8.08 1.30 -0.38
CA ILE A 93 9.24 2.17 -0.61
C ILE A 93 10.54 1.44 -0.28
N LYS A 94 10.60 0.75 0.88
CA LYS A 94 11.78 -0.03 1.28
C LYS A 94 12.06 -1.17 0.31
N ARG A 95 11.02 -1.87 -0.15
CA ARG A 95 11.16 -3.02 -1.06
C ARG A 95 11.76 -2.62 -2.40
N TRP A 96 11.34 -1.50 -2.96
CA TRP A 96 11.78 -1.03 -4.28
C TRP A 96 12.73 0.15 -4.20
N TRP A 97 13.39 0.34 -3.06
CA TRP A 97 14.24 1.51 -2.84
C TRP A 97 15.38 1.59 -3.86
N SER A 98 16.03 0.45 -4.15
CA SER A 98 17.12 0.36 -5.12
C SER A 98 16.72 0.82 -6.52
N GLU A 99 15.48 0.55 -6.93
CA GLU A 99 14.95 0.93 -8.23
C GLU A 99 14.43 2.38 -8.22
N LEU A 100 13.79 2.80 -7.12
CA LEU A 100 13.22 4.14 -6.96
C LEU A 100 14.31 5.22 -6.85
N SER A 101 15.46 4.90 -6.25
CA SER A 101 16.58 5.82 -6.03
C SER A 101 17.49 5.98 -7.25
N VAL A 102 17.34 5.16 -8.30
CA VAL A 102 18.15 5.32 -9.52
C VAL A 102 17.70 6.59 -10.24
N HIS A 103 18.68 7.42 -10.61
CA HIS A 103 18.44 8.63 -11.38
C HIS A 103 18.71 8.36 -12.86
N LYS A 104 17.65 8.35 -13.69
CA LYS A 104 17.56 8.63 -15.16
C LYS A 104 18.50 7.94 -16.17
N ASP A 105 19.57 7.28 -15.76
CA ASP A 105 20.60 6.73 -16.67
C ASP A 105 20.34 5.29 -17.11
N LYS A 106 19.25 4.66 -16.65
CA LYS A 106 18.81 3.32 -17.06
C LYS A 106 17.39 3.38 -17.60
N ILE A 107 17.05 2.43 -18.47
CA ILE A 107 15.67 2.16 -18.89
C ILE A 107 14.88 1.84 -17.61
N GLU A 108 14.17 2.84 -17.09
CA GLU A 108 13.31 2.70 -15.93
C GLU A 108 12.09 1.85 -16.33
N ASP A 109 11.77 0.84 -15.52
CA ASP A 109 10.51 0.10 -15.66
C ASP A 109 9.35 1.12 -15.57
N GLY A 110 8.46 1.11 -16.55
CA GLY A 110 7.32 2.04 -16.57
C GLY A 110 6.50 2.02 -15.28
N ASN A 111 6.40 0.86 -14.62
CA ASN A 111 5.72 0.75 -13.33
C ASN A 111 6.48 1.43 -12.19
N ILE A 112 7.82 1.42 -12.20
CA ILE A 112 8.64 2.13 -11.20
C ILE A 112 8.46 3.64 -11.37
N GLN A 113 8.46 4.13 -12.61
CA GLN A 113 8.23 5.55 -12.89
C GLN A 113 6.83 5.98 -12.43
N ILE A 114 5.80 5.20 -12.78
CA ILE A 114 4.41 5.46 -12.34
C ILE A 114 4.33 5.43 -10.82
N LEU A 115 4.92 4.42 -10.17
CA LEU A 115 4.92 4.30 -8.71
C LEU A 115 5.57 5.53 -8.05
N LYS A 116 6.73 5.96 -8.55
CA LYS A 116 7.46 7.14 -8.06
C LYS A 116 6.64 8.42 -8.17
N GLU A 117 5.99 8.63 -9.31
CA GLU A 117 5.10 9.77 -9.52
C GLU A 117 3.90 9.73 -8.58
N GLN A 118 3.21 8.59 -8.51
CA GLN A 118 2.03 8.46 -7.66
C GLN A 118 2.36 8.59 -6.17
N LEU A 119 3.48 8.04 -5.69
CA LEU A 119 3.96 8.23 -4.31
C LEU A 119 4.20 9.71 -4.00
N SER A 120 4.81 10.43 -4.94
CA SER A 120 5.09 11.87 -4.79
C SER A 120 3.79 12.70 -4.75
N ILE A 121 2.82 12.39 -5.62
CA ILE A 121 1.51 13.05 -5.63
C ILE A 121 0.74 12.74 -4.35
N LEU A 122 0.71 11.48 -3.93
CA LEU A 122 0.05 11.05 -2.71
C LEU A 122 0.62 11.79 -1.49
N TRP A 123 1.94 11.85 -1.36
CA TRP A 123 2.56 12.46 -0.18
C TRP A 123 2.36 13.97 -0.11
N LYS A 124 2.32 14.67 -1.25
CA LYS A 124 1.96 16.10 -1.28
C LYS A 124 0.58 16.38 -0.68
N GLN A 125 -0.35 15.41 -0.73
CA GLN A 125 -1.68 15.54 -0.14
C GLN A 125 -1.70 15.14 1.35
N GLU A 126 -0.93 14.12 1.72
CA GLU A 126 -0.98 13.50 3.05
C GLU A 126 0.16 13.91 4.00
N ASN A 127 1.02 14.87 3.62
CA ASN A 127 2.16 15.31 4.44
C ASN A 127 1.78 15.83 5.84
N HIS A 128 0.54 16.28 6.03
CA HIS A 128 0.01 16.70 7.33
C HIS A 128 0.06 15.58 8.38
N LEU A 129 0.10 14.30 7.97
CA LEU A 129 0.24 13.15 8.86
C LEU A 129 1.54 13.18 9.67
N THR A 130 2.57 13.88 9.20
CA THR A 130 3.86 14.05 9.93
C THR A 130 3.72 14.90 11.19
N LEU A 131 2.66 15.71 11.29
CA LEU A 131 2.37 16.55 12.45
C LEU A 131 1.62 15.80 13.55
N VAL A 132 1.07 14.62 13.25
CA VAL A 132 0.34 13.79 14.21
C VAL A 132 1.32 13.27 15.28
N PRO A 133 0.99 13.35 16.58
CA PRO A 133 1.86 12.80 17.61
C PRO A 133 1.86 11.26 17.63
N GLY A 134 2.87 10.67 18.27
CA GLY A 134 2.91 9.23 18.50
C GLY A 134 3.34 8.40 17.29
N TYR A 135 2.92 7.14 17.25
CA TYR A 135 3.37 6.15 16.28
C TYR A 135 3.05 6.55 14.83
N THR A 136 1.82 7.01 14.59
CA THR A 136 1.33 7.41 13.26
C THR A 136 2.22 8.48 12.62
N GLY A 137 2.51 9.57 13.34
CA GLY A 137 3.39 10.61 12.81
C GLY A 137 4.86 10.21 12.71
N ASN A 138 5.34 9.32 13.59
CA ASN A 138 6.71 8.80 13.48
C ASN A 138 6.89 8.00 12.18
N ILE A 139 5.97 7.09 11.84
CA ILE A 139 6.04 6.38 10.55
C ILE A 139 5.87 7.36 9.40
N ALA A 140 4.96 8.34 9.51
CA ALA A 140 4.75 9.32 8.46
C ALA A 140 6.04 10.10 8.16
N LYS A 141 6.79 10.52 9.19
CA LYS A 141 8.11 11.17 9.02
C LYS A 141 9.13 10.25 8.37
N GLU A 142 9.14 8.97 8.72
CA GLU A 142 10.01 7.99 8.05
C GLU A 142 9.67 7.88 6.56
N VAL A 143 8.39 7.76 6.20
CA VAL A 143 7.94 7.75 4.80
C VAL A 143 8.34 9.03 4.08
N GLU A 144 8.10 10.20 4.68
CA GLU A 144 8.51 11.49 4.12
C GLU A 144 10.01 11.55 3.84
N SER A 145 10.83 11.07 4.78
CA SER A 145 12.29 11.10 4.65
C SER A 145 12.81 10.32 3.44
N TYR A 146 12.14 9.22 3.08
CA TYR A 146 12.45 8.47 1.86
C TYR A 146 11.97 9.21 0.62
N LEU A 147 10.75 9.77 0.62
CA LEU A 147 10.19 10.44 -0.54
C LEU A 147 10.91 11.74 -0.89
N LEU A 148 11.46 12.44 0.10
CA LEU A 148 12.32 13.62 -0.11
C LEU A 148 13.63 13.26 -0.81
N GLN A 149 14.16 12.05 -0.61
CA GLN A 149 15.36 11.55 -1.28
C GLN A 149 15.11 11.06 -2.72
N LEU A 150 13.84 10.96 -3.14
CA LEU A 150 13.49 10.57 -4.51
C LEU A 150 13.59 11.71 -5.53
N HIS A 151 13.73 12.95 -5.05
CA HIS A 151 13.87 14.20 -5.82
C HIS A 151 15.33 14.66 -5.85
#